data_AF-A0A0E0LCG8-F1
#
_entry.id   AF-A0A0E0LCG8-F1
#
_cell.length_a   1.000
_cell.length_b   1.000
_cell.length_c   1.000
_cell.angle_alpha   90.00
_cell.angle_beta   90.00
_cell.angle_gamma   90.00
#
_symmetry.space_group_name_H-M   'P 1'
#
loop_
_entity.id
_entity.type
_entity.pdbx_description
1 polymer ?
#
loop_
_entity_poly.entity_id
_entity_poly.type
_entity_poly.pdbx_seq_one_letter_code
_entity_poly.pdbx_strand_id
1 'polypeptide(L)'
;MFVFLDSLNEEGSSYQEQVKTRLTSNFALAWNSIMTDYTMNFDEFKTIYPPVPLWAPRVQFTNQFSQKDIPNIRIQYVNRLFFHPDNSMLNTNIKKLVTDSYVQG
;
A
#
# COMPACT_ATOMS: atom_id res chain seq x y z
N MET A 1 -8.40 -0.58 5.51
CA MET A 1 -7.53 -1.78 5.35
C MET A 1 -6.08 -1.33 5.41
N PHE A 2 -5.21 -2.11 6.08
CA PHE A 2 -3.75 -1.96 6.00
C PHE A 2 -3.17 -3.09 5.17
N VAL A 3 -2.31 -2.76 4.20
CA VAL A 3 -1.66 -3.74 3.33
C VAL A 3 -0.16 -3.68 3.58
N PHE A 4 0.41 -4.80 4.03
CA PHE A 4 1.84 -4.90 4.23
C PHE A 4 2.46 -5.71 3.10
N LEU A 5 3.29 -5.04 2.30
CA LEU A 5 4.00 -5.63 1.18
C LEU A 5 5.43 -5.95 1.62
N ASP A 6 5.67 -7.18 2.03
CA ASP A 6 6.99 -7.65 2.45
C ASP A 6 7.32 -8.94 1.70
N SER A 7 8.42 -8.92 0.95
CA SER A 7 8.90 -10.07 0.18
C SER A 7 9.73 -11.05 1.01
N LEU A 8 10.03 -10.72 2.26
CA LEU A 8 10.90 -11.49 3.16
C LEU A 8 10.14 -12.05 4.36
N ASN A 9 9.11 -11.34 4.82
CA ASN A 9 8.34 -11.72 6.00
C ASN A 9 6.87 -11.94 5.65
N GLU A 10 6.37 -13.13 5.96
CA GLU A 10 4.97 -13.50 5.80
C GLU A 10 4.14 -13.13 7.04
N GLU A 11 2.83 -13.36 6.95
CA GLU A 11 1.91 -13.26 8.10
C GLU A 11 2.38 -14.15 9.26
N GLY A 12 2.37 -13.61 10.48
CA GLY A 12 2.84 -14.31 11.68
C GLY A 12 4.35 -14.21 11.95
N SER A 13 5.14 -13.57 11.08
CA SER A 13 6.54 -13.22 11.38
C SER A 13 6.62 -12.28 12.60
N SER A 14 7.52 -12.59 13.54
CA SER A 14 7.71 -11.79 14.76
C SER A 14 8.18 -10.37 14.47
N TYR A 15 8.96 -10.17 13.41
CA TYR A 15 9.36 -8.86 12.91
C TYR A 15 8.15 -8.09 12.38
N GLN A 16 7.35 -8.75 11.54
CA GLN A 16 6.15 -8.18 10.95
C GLN A 16 5.14 -7.72 12.01
N GLU A 17 4.87 -8.54 13.02
CA GLU A 17 3.93 -8.18 14.10
C GLU A 17 4.37 -6.94 14.89
N GLN A 18 5.68 -6.81 15.17
CA GLN A 18 6.22 -5.63 15.84
C GLN A 18 6.11 -4.37 14.97
N VAL A 19 6.43 -4.50 13.69
CA VAL A 19 6.39 -3.38 12.73
C VAL A 19 4.95 -2.96 12.45
N LYS A 20 4.04 -3.93 12.28
CA LYS A 20 2.60 -3.71 12.05
C LYS A 20 1.99 -2.83 13.12
N THR A 21 2.16 -3.22 14.38
CA THR A 21 1.57 -2.51 15.52
C THR A 21 2.08 -1.07 15.57
N ARG A 22 3.40 -0.86 15.46
CA ARG A 22 3.98 0.49 15.50
C ARG A 22 3.53 1.37 14.33
N LEU A 23 3.55 0.85 13.10
CA LEU A 23 3.18 1.64 11.92
C LEU A 23 1.70 2.01 11.93
N THR A 24 0.83 1.06 12.25
CA THR A 24 -0.63 1.31 12.28
C THR A 24 -1.00 2.34 13.35
N SER A 25 -0.48 2.21 14.57
CA SER A 25 -0.73 3.17 15.65
C SER A 25 -0.19 4.56 15.31
N ASN A 26 1.05 4.66 14.80
CA ASN A 26 1.64 5.95 14.44
C ASN A 26 0.88 6.60 13.28
N PHE A 27 0.45 5.83 12.29
CA PHE A 27 -0.35 6.33 11.19
C PHE A 27 -1.70 6.86 11.68
N ALA A 28 -2.40 6.12 12.54
CA ALA A 28 -3.68 6.55 13.11
C ALA A 28 -3.54 7.87 13.89
N LEU A 29 -2.49 8.01 14.71
CA LEU A 29 -2.20 9.24 15.44
C LEU A 29 -1.93 10.41 14.48
N ALA A 30 -1.09 10.20 13.47
CA ALA A 30 -0.79 11.22 12.47
C ALA A 30 -2.06 11.64 11.69
N TRP A 31 -2.84 10.66 11.22
CA TRP A 31 -4.09 10.91 10.51
C TRP A 31 -5.05 11.74 11.36
N ASN A 32 -5.32 11.32 12.59
CA ASN A 32 -6.24 12.02 13.49
C ASN A 32 -5.76 13.43 13.86
N SER A 33 -4.44 13.68 13.84
CA SER A 33 -3.88 15.02 14.08
C SER A 33 -4.06 15.98 12.91
N ILE A 34 -4.14 15.45 11.67
CA ILE A 34 -4.20 16.25 10.44
C ILE A 34 -5.65 16.37 9.94
N MET A 35 -6.40 15.28 9.99
CA MET A 35 -7.75 15.15 9.43
C MET A 35 -8.81 15.24 10.52
N THR A 36 -8.91 16.39 11.19
CA THR A 36 -9.83 16.61 12.33
C THR A 36 -11.31 16.44 11.98
N ASP A 37 -11.66 16.66 10.72
CA ASP A 37 -13.05 16.63 10.25
C ASP A 37 -13.51 15.22 9.85
N TYR A 38 -12.60 14.24 9.81
CA TYR A 38 -12.88 12.88 9.38
C TYR A 38 -12.51 11.88 10.46
N THR A 39 -13.52 11.32 11.12
CA THR A 39 -13.32 10.22 12.06
C THR A 39 -13.16 8.91 11.30
N MET A 40 -12.05 8.22 11.56
CA MET A 40 -11.76 6.93 10.96
C MET A 40 -11.47 5.91 12.06
N ASN A 41 -12.24 4.82 12.08
CA ASN A 41 -12.01 3.74 13.03
C ASN A 41 -10.97 2.77 12.46
N PHE A 42 -9.71 2.96 12.85
CA PHE A 42 -8.61 2.10 12.41
C PHE A 42 -8.68 0.69 12.98
N ASP A 43 -9.44 0.44 14.05
CA ASP A 43 -9.61 -0.90 14.62
C ASP A 43 -10.47 -1.81 13.71
N GLU A 44 -11.31 -1.22 12.87
CA GLU A 44 -12.08 -1.95 11.85
C GLU A 44 -11.25 -2.33 10.62
N PHE A 45 -10.02 -1.81 10.52
CA PHE A 45 -9.18 -2.05 9.35
C PHE A 45 -8.58 -3.45 9.41
N LYS A 46 -9.02 -4.32 8.49
CA LYS A 46 -8.33 -5.59 8.26
C LYS A 46 -6.89 -5.33 7.81
N THR A 47 -5.98 -6.15 8.33
CA THR A 47 -4.62 -6.28 7.80
C THR A 47 -4.63 -7.36 6.73
N ILE A 48 -3.97 -7.08 5.59
CA ILE A 48 -3.79 -8.05 4.52
C ILE A 48 -2.31 -8.18 4.18
N TYR A 49 -1.91 -9.44 4.01
CA TYR A 49 -0.60 -9.88 3.53
C TYR A 49 -0.76 -10.51 2.16
N PRO A 50 -0.86 -9.69 1.09
CA PRO A 50 -0.99 -10.26 -0.24
C PRO A 50 0.28 -11.04 -0.58
N PRO A 51 0.19 -12.13 -1.36
CA PRO A 51 1.35 -12.83 -1.87
C PRO A 51 2.23 -11.86 -2.64
N VAL A 52 3.34 -11.46 -2.03
CA VAL A 52 4.39 -10.73 -2.74
C VAL A 52 5.23 -11.81 -3.41
N PRO A 53 5.44 -11.76 -4.74
CA PRO A 53 6.30 -12.72 -5.41
C PRO A 53 7.62 -12.79 -4.65
N LEU A 54 7.95 -13.96 -4.09
CA LEU A 54 9.26 -14.21 -3.50
C LEU A 54 10.27 -13.98 -4.62
N TRP A 55 11.22 -13.09 -4.37
CA TRP A 55 12.33 -12.87 -5.30
C TRP A 55 13.20 -14.13 -5.20
N ALA A 56 12.86 -15.15 -5.99
CA ALA A 56 13.64 -16.37 -6.03
C ALA A 56 15.10 -15.98 -6.33
N PRO A 57 16.10 -16.56 -5.65
CA PRO A 57 17.52 -16.23 -5.86
C PRO A 57 17.99 -16.38 -7.32
N ARG A 58 17.19 -17.02 -8.18
CA ARG A 58 17.49 -17.31 -9.58
C ARG A 58 16.78 -16.41 -10.59
N VAL A 59 15.93 -15.47 -10.15
CA VAL A 59 15.41 -14.43 -11.06
C VAL A 59 16.30 -13.20 -10.90
N GLN A 60 17.35 -13.09 -11.72
CA GLN A 60 18.15 -11.88 -11.82
C GLN A 60 17.34 -10.77 -12.48
N PHE A 61 16.56 -10.05 -11.67
CA PHE A 61 15.84 -8.84 -12.09
C PHE A 61 16.80 -7.80 -12.68
N THR A 62 18.07 -7.79 -12.27
CA THR A 62 19.12 -6.92 -12.84
C THR A 62 19.29 -7.06 -14.36
N ASN A 63 18.87 -8.19 -14.94
CA ASN A 63 18.96 -8.43 -16.39
C ASN A 63 17.70 -7.96 -17.15
N GLN A 64 16.61 -7.64 -16.46
CA GLN A 64 15.34 -7.21 -17.06
C GLN A 64 14.91 -5.80 -16.64
N PHE A 65 15.32 -5.36 -15.45
CA PHE A 65 14.96 -4.09 -14.85
C PHE A 65 16.16 -3.54 -14.06
N SER A 66 16.43 -2.27 -14.25
CA SER A 66 17.44 -1.51 -13.53
C SER A 66 16.79 -0.63 -12.46
N GLN A 67 17.59 0.02 -11.60
CA GLN A 67 17.09 0.94 -10.56
C GLN A 67 16.13 2.02 -11.11
N LYS A 68 16.30 2.42 -12.37
CA LYS A 68 15.42 3.40 -13.05
C LYS A 68 14.00 2.89 -13.29
N ASP A 69 13.80 1.56 -13.27
CA ASP A 69 12.52 0.92 -13.58
C ASP A 69 11.68 0.67 -12.31
N ILE A 70 12.30 0.73 -11.13
CA ILE A 70 11.64 0.54 -9.83
C ILE A 70 10.49 1.54 -9.58
N PRO A 71 10.65 2.86 -9.85
CA PRO A 71 9.54 3.80 -9.70
C PRO A 71 8.33 3.41 -10.56
N ASN A 72 8.55 2.98 -11.80
CA ASN A 72 7.49 2.60 -12.72
C ASN A 72 6.75 1.33 -12.27
N ILE A 73 7.47 0.34 -11.74
CA ILE A 73 6.84 -0.88 -11.18
C ILE A 73 5.98 -0.53 -9.96
N ARG A 74 6.48 0.33 -9.07
CA ARG A 74 5.72 0.79 -7.89
C ARG A 74 4.48 1.57 -8.29
N ILE A 75 4.60 2.48 -9.26
CA ILE A 75 3.46 3.25 -9.81
C ILE A 75 2.42 2.30 -10.43
N GLN A 76 2.85 1.34 -11.24
CA GLN A 76 1.92 0.36 -11.83
C GLN A 76 1.19 -0.47 -10.78
N TYR A 77 1.89 -0.90 -9.73
CA TYR A 77 1.29 -1.70 -8.66
C TYR A 77 0.31 -0.89 -7.81
N VAL A 78 0.70 0.33 -7.42
CA VAL A 78 -0.18 1.25 -6.68
C VAL A 78 -1.41 1.62 -7.52
N ASN A 79 -1.25 1.87 -8.82
CA ASN A 79 -2.39 2.11 -9.71
C ASN A 79 -3.31 0.89 -9.76
N ARG A 80 -2.78 -0.33 -9.87
CA ARG A 80 -3.60 -1.56 -9.86
C ARG A 80 -4.38 -1.74 -8.57
N LEU A 81 -3.76 -1.46 -7.42
CA LEU A 81 -4.45 -1.50 -6.12
C LEU A 81 -5.51 -0.40 -5.99
N PHE A 82 -5.17 0.82 -6.41
CA PHE A 82 -6.08 1.96 -6.31
C PHE A 82 -7.32 1.77 -7.20
N PHE A 83 -7.13 1.30 -8.43
CA PHE A 83 -8.22 1.06 -9.39
C PHE A 83 -8.85 -0.34 -9.29
N HIS A 84 -8.51 -1.13 -8.27
CA HIS A 84 -9.13 -2.45 -8.08
C HIS A 84 -10.63 -2.30 -7.73
N PRO A 85 -11.55 -3.10 -8.31
CA PRO A 85 -12.99 -2.97 -8.06
C PRO A 85 -13.38 -3.04 -6.58
N ASP A 86 -12.63 -3.80 -5.78
CA ASP A 86 -12.87 -3.97 -4.34
C ASP A 86 -12.29 -2.83 -3.48
N ASN A 87 -11.62 -1.85 -4.09
CA ASN A 87 -11.12 -0.70 -3.34
C ASN A 87 -12.28 0.24 -2.98
N SER A 88 -12.68 0.21 -1.71
CA SER A 88 -13.77 1.05 -1.18
C SER A 88 -13.53 2.55 -1.35
N MET A 89 -12.27 2.97 -1.51
CA MET A 89 -11.90 4.38 -1.72
C MET A 89 -12.31 4.91 -3.10
N LEU A 90 -12.54 4.04 -4.08
CA LEU A 90 -13.00 4.43 -5.42
C LEU A 90 -14.40 5.05 -5.43
N ASN A 91 -15.22 4.73 -4.43
CA ASN A 91 -16.58 5.28 -4.32
C ASN A 91 -16.62 6.59 -3.53
N THR A 92 -15.46 7.14 -3.16
CA THR A 92 -15.34 8.40 -2.43
C THR A 92 -14.84 9.53 -3.32
N ASN A 93 -14.88 10.77 -2.81
CA ASN A 93 -14.36 11.95 -3.49
C ASN A 93 -12.85 11.86 -3.81
N ILE A 94 -12.12 10.93 -3.18
CA ILE A 94 -10.68 10.68 -3.43
C ILE A 94 -10.44 10.19 -4.87
N LYS A 95 -11.40 9.47 -5.47
CA LYS A 95 -11.29 9.06 -6.89
C LYS A 95 -11.17 10.25 -7.83
N LYS A 96 -11.98 11.30 -7.62
CA LYS A 96 -11.93 12.53 -8.45
C LYS A 96 -10.58 13.23 -8.34
N LEU A 97 -10.02 13.33 -7.13
CA LEU A 97 -8.72 13.95 -6.90
C LEU A 97 -7.59 13.27 -7.72
N VAL A 98 -7.65 11.94 -7.81
CA VAL A 98 -6.67 11.13 -8.55
C VAL A 98 -6.95 11.17 -10.06
N THR A 99 -8.21 11.14 -10.51
CA THR A 99 -8.50 11.15 -11.95
C THR A 99 -8.31 12.53 -12.59
N ASP A 100 -8.64 13.61 -11.88
CA ASP A 100 -8.59 14.98 -12.42
C ASP A 100 -7.15 15.44 -12.63
N SER A 101 -6.20 14.91 -11.86
CA SER A 101 -4.76 15.15 -12.01
C SER A 101 -4.14 14.41 -13.21
N TYR A 102 -4.78 13.37 -13.75
CA TYR A 102 -4.33 12.68 -14.97
C TYR A 102 -4.77 13.39 -16.27
N VAL A 103 -5.79 14.26 -16.23
CA VAL A 103 -6.33 14.92 -17.43
C VAL A 103 -5.53 16.18 -17.82
N GLN A 104 -4.63 16.65 -16.95
CA GLN A 104 -3.80 17.85 -17.20
C GLN A 104 -2.35 17.56 -17.62
N GLY A 105 -2.00 16.30 -17.93
CA GLY A 105 -0.66 15.88 -18.35
C GLY A 105 -0.58 15.46 -19.82
#